data_AF-A0A074YB83-F1
#
_entry.id   AF-A0A074YB83-F1
#
_cell.length_a   1.000
_cell.length_b   1.000
_cell.length_c   1.000
_cell.angle_alpha   90.00
_cell.angle_beta   90.00
_cell.angle_gamma   90.00
#
_symmetry.space_group_name_H-M   'P 1'
#
loop_
_entity.id
_entity.type
_entity.pdbx_description
1 polymer ?
#
loop_
_entity_poly.entity_id
_entity_poly.type
_entity_poly.pdbx_seq_one_letter_code
_entity_poly.pdbx_strand_id
1 'polypeptide(L)' 'MENYGENIWAAATANEIASNNPETIVLRSALQKGPQSFKVNKNLLCHHSKYFDSAINGQWKEGVDRKK' A
#
# COMPACT_ATOMS: atom_id res chain seq x y z
N MET A 1 6.79 16.47 20.96
CA MET A 1 7.89 15.93 20.13
C MET A 1 7.56 14.47 19.88
N GLU A 2 7.22 14.13 18.65
CA GLU A 2 6.85 12.75 18.29
C GLU A 2 8.07 11.84 18.49
N ASN A 3 7.86 10.69 19.13
CA ASN A 3 8.91 9.80 19.59
C ASN A 3 9.49 9.02 18.40
N TYR A 4 10.56 9.54 17.79
CA TYR A 4 11.28 8.89 16.70
C TYR A 4 11.96 7.56 17.12
N GLY A 5 12.04 7.25 18.41
CA GLY A 5 12.69 6.04 18.94
C GLY A 5 11.89 4.76 18.76
N GLU A 6 10.55 4.82 18.68
CA GLU A 6 9.71 3.62 18.58
C GLU A 6 9.64 3.03 17.16
N ASN A 7 10.18 3.72 16.15
CA ASN A 7 10.08 3.34 14.73
C ASN A 7 11.39 2.83 14.10
N ILE A 8 12.48 2.72 14.86
CA ILE A 8 13.77 2.27 14.30
C ILE A 8 13.66 0.82 13.77
N TRP A 9 12.98 -0.05 14.52
CA TRP A 9 12.70 -1.42 14.10
C TRP A 9 11.72 -1.49 12.93
N ALA A 10 10.75 -0.56 12.85
CA ALA A 10 9.79 -0.48 11.75
C ALA A 10 10.46 -0.04 10.43
N ALA A 11 11.37 0.92 10.47
CA ALA A 11 12.10 1.38 9.29
C ALA A 11 13.12 0.35 8.77
N ALA A 12 13.84 -0.32 9.68
CA ALA A 12 14.74 -1.41 9.31
C ALA A 12 14.00 -2.58 8.65
N THR A 13 12.85 -2.97 9.22
CA THR A 13 11.99 -4.02 8.67
C THR A 13 11.40 -3.60 7.31
N ALA A 14 10.96 -2.35 7.16
CA ALA A 14 10.47 -1.83 5.89
C ALA A 14 11.52 -1.87 4.78
N ASN A 15 12.77 -1.48 5.10
CA ASN A 15 13.89 -1.55 4.16
C ASN A 15 14.23 -2.99 3.77
N GLU A 16 14.26 -3.92 4.73
CA GLU A 16 14.50 -5.33 4.47
C GLU A 16 13.43 -5.92 3.54
N ILE A 17 12.15 -5.65 3.81
CA ILE A 17 11.02 -6.10 2.98
C ILE A 17 11.17 -5.54 1.55
N ALA A 18 11.46 -4.25 1.42
CA ALA A 18 11.61 -3.58 0.13
C ALA A 18 12.82 -4.09 -0.67
N SER A 19 13.95 -4.34 -0.01
CA SER A 19 15.17 -4.87 -0.63
C SER A 19 15.02 -6.32 -1.09
N ASN A 20 14.34 -7.16 -0.31
CA ASN A 20 14.11 -8.56 -0.66
C ASN A 20 13.01 -8.75 -1.71
N ASN A 21 12.13 -7.76 -1.87
CA ASN A 21 10.97 -7.84 -2.75
C ASN A 21 10.87 -6.60 -3.64
N PRO A 22 11.55 -6.54 -4.78
CA PRO A 22 11.59 -5.35 -5.63
C PRO A 22 10.29 -5.10 -6.43
N GLU A 23 9.25 -5.93 -6.24
CA GLU A 23 7.98 -5.80 -6.95
C GLU A 23 7.28 -4.48 -6.57
N THR A 24 6.95 -3.68 -7.60
CA THR A 24 6.29 -2.39 -7.44
C THR A 24 4.98 -2.35 -8.21
N ILE A 25 4.00 -1.65 -7.65
CA ILE A 25 2.69 -1.40 -8.27
C ILE A 25 2.45 0.10 -8.41
N VAL A 26 1.51 0.46 -9.30
CA VAL A 26 1.09 1.85 -9.50
C VAL A 26 -0.31 2.03 -8.96
N LEU A 27 -0.46 2.84 -7.90
CA LEU A 27 -1.75 3.26 -7.38
C LEU A 27 -2.21 4.49 -8.17
N ARG A 28 -3.36 4.38 -8.85
CA ARG A 28 -3.97 5.48 -9.59
C ARG A 28 -5.12 6.06 -8.78
N SER A 29 -5.01 7.33 -8.43
CA SER A 29 -6.03 8.08 -7.72
C SER A 29 -6.85 8.90 -8.72
N ALA A 30 -8.17 8.68 -8.75
CA ALA A 30 -9.11 9.41 -9.58
C ALA A 30 -9.63 10.68 -8.86
N LEU A 31 -8.72 11.48 -8.30
CA LEU A 31 -9.10 12.74 -7.65
C LEU A 31 -9.61 13.73 -8.70
N GLN A 32 -10.64 14.51 -8.33
CA GLN A 32 -11.26 15.51 -9.19
C GLN A 32 -10.29 16.62 -9.64
N LYS A 33 -9.19 16.84 -8.90
CA LYS A 33 -8.14 17.81 -9.23
C LYS A 33 -7.11 17.29 -10.24
N GLY A 34 -7.26 16.04 -10.71
CA GLY A 34 -6.40 15.42 -11.71
C GLY A 34 -5.99 14.00 -11.30
N PRO A 35 -5.85 13.07 -12.27
CA PRO A 35 -5.40 11.73 -11.97
C PRO A 35 -3.95 11.76 -11.47
N GLN A 36 -3.72 11.22 -10.27
CA GLN A 36 -2.37 11.10 -9.70
C GLN A 36 -1.97 9.63 -9.62
N SER A 37 -0.73 9.33 -10.02
CA SER A 37 -0.18 7.98 -9.95
C SER A 37 0.96 7.92 -8.94
N PHE A 38 0.94 6.91 -8.08
CA PHE A 38 1.97 6.67 -7.07
C PHE A 38 2.60 5.31 -7.31
N LYS A 39 3.93 5.26 -7.52
CA LYS A 39 4.68 4.02 -7.62
C LYS A 39 5.12 3.61 -6.21
N VAL A 40 4.69 2.43 -5.76
CA VAL A 40 4.94 1.93 -4.40
C VAL A 40 5.40 0.47 -4.42
N ASN A 41 6.16 0.07 -3.41
CA ASN A 41 6.53 -1.33 -3.23
C ASN A 41 5.31 -2.15 -2.77
N LYS A 42 5.04 -3.25 -3.45
CA LYS A 42 3.83 -4.05 -3.21
C LYS A 42 3.84 -4.70 -1.83
N ASN A 43 4.92 -5.41 -1.50
CA ASN A 43 4.98 -6.18 -0.27
C ASN A 43 5.06 -5.27 0.96
N LEU A 44 5.72 -4.12 0.83
CA LEU A 44 5.69 -3.10 1.86
C LEU A 44 4.27 -2.53 2.06
N LEU A 45 3.54 -2.27 0.97
CA LEU A 45 2.15 -1.79 1.04
C LEU A 45 1.22 -2.81 1.70
N CYS A 46 1.33 -4.09 1.35
CA CYS A 46 0.54 -5.16 1.94
C CYS A 46 0.91 -5.40 3.42
N HIS A 47 2.20 -5.28 3.77
CA HIS A 47 2.66 -5.41 5.16
C HIS A 47 2.02 -4.38 6.09
N HIS A 48 1.94 -3.12 5.64
CA HIS A 48 1.37 -2.04 6.45
C HIS A 48 -0.16 -1.90 6.33
N SER A 49 -0.80 -2.55 5.35
CA SER A 49 -2.24 -2.40 5.12
C SER A 49 -2.90 -3.72 4.75
N LYS A 50 -3.69 -4.25 5.70
CA LYS A 50 -4.57 -5.41 5.48
C LYS A 50 -5.58 -5.20 4.36
N TYR A 51 -5.98 -3.95 4.12
CA TYR A 51 -6.84 -3.60 2.99
C TYR A 51 -6.13 -3.89 1.66
N PHE A 52 -4.91 -3.37 1.47
CA PHE A 52 -4.17 -3.58 0.23
C PHE A 52 -3.70 -5.03 0.09
N ASP A 53 -3.36 -5.69 1.18
CA ASP A 53 -3.10 -7.13 1.17
C ASP A 53 -4.30 -7.91 0.65
N SER A 54 -5.50 -7.65 1.18
CA SER A 54 -6.73 -8.32 0.72
C SER A 54 -7.11 -7.92 -0.71
N ALA A 55 -6.90 -6.66 -1.10
CA ALA A 55 -7.25 -6.17 -2.43
C ALA A 55 -6.32 -6.71 -3.54
N ILE A 56 -5.04 -6.95 -3.21
CA ILE A 56 -4.02 -7.38 -4.17
C ILE A 56 -3.84 -8.90 -4.17
N ASN A 57 -3.83 -9.52 -2.99
CA ASN A 57 -3.57 -10.96 -2.82
C ASN A 57 -4.86 -11.77 -2.57
N GLY A 58 -5.97 -11.13 -2.22
CA GLY A 58 -7.25 -11.79 -1.97
C GLY A 58 -8.11 -11.97 -3.22
N GLN A 59 -9.22 -12.69 -3.07
CA GLN A 59 -10.23 -12.77 -4.12
C GLN A 59 -10.94 -11.43 -4.24
N TRP A 60 -10.71 -10.72 -5.34
CA TRP A 60 -11.35 -9.45 -5.65
C TRP A 60 -12.88 -9.61 -5.61
N LYS A 61 -13.53 -8.98 -4.65
CA LYS A 61 -14.99 -8.87 -4.62
C LYS A 61 -15.35 -7.56 -5.28
N GLU A 62 -15.81 -7.65 -6.54
CA GLU A 62 -16.32 -6.49 -7.26
C GLU A 62 -17.43 -5.83 -6.42
N GLY A 63 -17.28 -4.53 -6.15
CA GLY A 63 -18.27 -3.78 -5.40
C GLY A 63 -19.55 -3.71 -6.21
N VAL A 64 -20.65 -4.24 -5.68
CA VAL A 64 -21.98 -4.07 -6.26
C VAL A 64 -22.36 -2.59 -6.20
N ASP A 65 -22.20 -1.88 -7.32
CA ASP A 65 -22.72 -0.54 -7.53
C ASP A 65 -24.26 -0.60 -7.41
N ARG A 66 -24.77 -0.31 -6.20
CA ARG A 66 -26.20 -0.08 -6.02
C ARG A 66 -26.51 1.29 -6.58
N LYS A 67 -26.86 1.34 -7.87
CA LYS A 67 -27.61 2.47 -8.43
C LYS A 67 -28.86 2.68 -7.58
N LYS A 68 -28.91 3.82 -6.90
CA LYS A 68 -30.09 4.30 -6.17
C LYS A 68 -30.88 5.25 -7.05
#